data_AF-A0A1I1GN34-F1
#
_entry.id   AF-A0A1I1GN34-F1
#
_cell.length_a   1.000
_cell.length_b   1.000
_cell.length_c   1.000
_cell.angle_alpha   90.00
_cell.angle_beta   90.00
_cell.angle_gamma   90.00
#
_symmetry.space_group_name_H-M   'P 1'
#
loop_
_entity.id
_entity.type
_entity.pdbx_description
1 polymer ?
#
loop_
_entity_poly.entity_id
_entity_poly.type
_entity_poly.pdbx_seq_one_letter_code
_entity_poly.pdbx_strand_id
1 'polypeptide(L)' 'MKYRDIPKSMSQAARIESVQRRHRQLDLQIAEEQSCAFVDSTRIAQLKREKLRLKDELARRQGVLRTLSRLSAAS' A
#
# COMPACT_ATOMS: atom_id res chain seq x y z
N MET A 1 0.62 32.72 -1.88
CA MET A 1 -0.39 31.69 -2.19
C MET A 1 0.17 30.31 -1.87
N LYS A 2 -0.11 29.71 -0.70
CA LYS A 2 0.50 28.44 -0.20
C LYS A 2 -0.37 27.18 -0.35
N TYR A 3 -1.48 27.22 -1.09
CA TYR A 3 -2.55 26.20 -1.01
C TYR A 3 -2.65 25.19 -2.16
N ARG A 4 -1.81 25.26 -3.22
CA ARG A 4 -2.07 24.48 -4.46
C ARG A 4 -1.71 23.00 -4.35
N ASP A 5 -0.80 22.61 -3.44
CA ASP A 5 -0.23 21.25 -3.38
C ASP A 5 -0.60 20.44 -2.14
N ILE A 6 -1.02 21.10 -1.05
CA ILE A 6 -1.53 20.46 0.18
C ILE A 6 -2.64 19.43 -0.11
N PRO A 7 -3.68 19.73 -0.92
CA PRO A 7 -4.77 18.76 -1.16
C PRO A 7 -4.30 17.51 -1.91
N LYS A 8 -3.29 17.63 -2.79
CA LYS A 8 -2.71 16.50 -3.53
C LYS A 8 -1.89 15.59 -2.60
N SER A 9 -1.09 16.19 -1.72
CA SER A 9 -0.31 15.47 -0.70
C SER A 9 -1.22 14.67 0.24
N MET A 10 -2.28 15.31 0.77
CA MET A 10 -3.26 14.66 1.65
C MET A 10 -4.02 13.52 0.94
N SER A 11 -4.40 13.70 -0.32
CA SER A 11 -5.07 12.65 -1.11
C SER A 11 -4.16 11.44 -1.33
N GLN A 12 -2.86 11.64 -1.58
CA GLN A 12 -1.91 10.53 -1.71
C GLN A 12 -1.69 9.80 -0.38
N ALA A 13 -1.62 10.53 0.73
CA ALA A 13 -1.50 9.92 2.07
C ALA A 13 -2.70 9.02 2.40
N ALA A 14 -3.92 9.47 2.15
CA ALA A 14 -5.13 8.67 2.35
C ALA A 14 -5.16 7.40 1.47
N ARG A 15 -4.70 7.50 0.22
CA ARG A 15 -4.58 6.35 -0.69
C ARG A 15 -3.53 5.35 -0.20
N ILE A 16 -2.40 5.82 0.32
CA ILE A 16 -1.36 4.95 0.92
C ILE A 16 -1.93 4.19 2.11
N GLU A 17 -2.67 4.86 2.99
CA GLU A 17 -3.29 4.22 4.17
C GLU A 17 -4.26 3.10 3.77
N SER A 18 -5.09 3.33 2.75
CA SER A 18 -6.02 2.32 2.23
C SER A 18 -5.27 1.08 1.69
N VAL A 19 -4.20 1.30 0.91
CA VAL A 19 -3.35 0.20 0.39
C VAL A 19 -2.65 -0.55 1.54
N GLN A 20 -2.19 0.16 2.58
CA GLN A 20 -1.60 -0.45 3.78
C GLN A 20 -2.60 -1.34 4.52
N ARG A 21 -3.85 -0.90 4.70
CA ARG A 21 -4.90 -1.71 5.34
C ARG A 21 -5.15 -3.00 4.57
N ARG A 22 -5.28 -2.91 3.23
CA ARG A 22 -5.46 -4.09 2.36
C ARG A 22 -4.26 -5.05 2.42
N HIS A 23 -3.04 -4.51 2.40
CA HIS A 23 -1.84 -5.33 2.54
C HIS A 23 -1.82 -6.09 3.87
N ARG A 24 -2.14 -5.43 4.99
CA ARG A 24 -2.23 -6.10 6.30
C ARG A 24 -3.31 -7.17 6.33
N GLN A 25 -4.45 -6.94 5.68
CA GLN A 25 -5.51 -7.93 5.59
C GLN A 25 -5.07 -9.19 4.81
N LEU A 26 -4.34 -9.01 3.71
CA LEU A 26 -3.78 -10.15 2.97
C LEU A 26 -2.74 -10.93 3.79
N ASP A 27 -1.95 -10.25 4.64
CA ASP A 27 -1.03 -10.92 5.56
C ASP A 27 -1.76 -11.84 6.54
N LEU A 28 -2.87 -11.37 7.10
CA LEU A 28 -3.70 -12.17 8.00
C LEU A 28 -4.30 -13.38 7.26
N GLN A 29 -4.87 -13.18 6.07
CA GLN A 29 -5.43 -14.27 5.27
C GLN A 29 -4.37 -15.31 4.89
N ILE A 30 -3.15 -14.90 4.53
CA ILE A 30 -2.06 -15.83 4.26
C ILE A 30 -1.72 -16.64 5.51
N ALA A 31 -1.66 -16.01 6.69
CA ALA A 31 -1.36 -16.69 7.94
C ALA A 31 -2.46 -17.70 8.33
N GLU A 32 -3.74 -17.32 8.15
CA GLU A 32 -4.88 -18.19 8.39
C GLU A 32 -4.83 -19.42 7.47
N GLU A 33 -4.68 -19.23 6.16
CA GLU A 33 -4.60 -20.32 5.18
C GLU A 33 -3.38 -21.24 5.41
N GLN A 34 -2.26 -20.69 5.89
CA GLN A 34 -1.08 -21.47 6.26
C GLN A 34 -1.25 -22.25 7.56
N SER A 35 -2.17 -21.84 8.44
CA SER A 35 -2.47 -22.53 9.70
C SER A 35 -3.46 -23.68 9.54
N CYS A 36 -4.18 -23.74 8.42
CA CYS A 36 -5.10 -24.82 8.10
C CYS A 36 -4.37 -26.16 7.89
N ALA A 37 -4.94 -27.25 8.41
CA ALA A 37 -4.40 -28.60 8.25
C ALA A 37 -4.31 -29.06 6.78
N PHE A 38 -5.16 -28.49 5.90
CA PHE A 38 -5.16 -28.74 4.47
C PHE A 38 -4.83 -27.46 3.72
N VAL A 39 -3.53 -27.16 3.66
CA VAL A 39 -3.00 -25.93 3.06
C VAL A 39 -3.26 -25.90 1.55
N ASP A 40 -4.08 -24.97 1.08
CA ASP A 40 -4.19 -24.70 -0.36
C ASP A 40 -3.03 -23.81 -0.83
N SER A 41 -1.98 -24.48 -1.31
CA SER A 41 -0.79 -23.83 -1.84
C SER A 41 -1.07 -22.90 -3.03
N THR A 42 -2.10 -23.18 -3.84
CA THR A 42 -2.48 -22.33 -4.98
C THR A 42 -3.12 -21.04 -4.51
N ARG A 43 -4.01 -21.13 -3.51
CA ARG A 43 -4.63 -19.97 -2.87
C ARG A 43 -3.59 -19.07 -2.21
N ILE A 44 -2.66 -19.65 -1.46
CA ILE A 44 -1.56 -18.90 -0.83
C ILE A 44 -0.68 -18.22 -1.88
N ALA A 45 -0.37 -18.90 -2.99
CA ALA A 45 0.42 -18.31 -4.06
C ALA A 45 -0.30 -17.10 -4.70
N GLN A 46 -1.62 -17.16 -4.87
CA GLN A 46 -2.43 -16.04 -5.35
C GLN A 46 -2.41 -14.87 -4.35
N LEU A 47 -2.64 -15.14 -3.06
CA LEU A 47 -2.62 -14.12 -2.01
C LEU A 47 -1.25 -13.43 -1.91
N LYS A 48 -0.15 -14.19 -2.00
CA LYS A 48 1.22 -13.63 -2.01
C LYS A 48 1.49 -12.76 -3.22
N ARG A 49 1.01 -13.13 -4.41
CA ARG A 49 1.12 -12.29 -5.62
C ARG A 49 0.35 -10.99 -5.47
N GLU A 50 -0.85 -11.04 -4.90
CA GLU A 50 -1.67 -9.85 -4.66
C GLU A 50 -1.02 -8.93 -3.62
N LYS A 51 -0.47 -9.51 -2.54
CA LYS A 51 0.33 -8.78 -1.54
C LYS A 51 1.53 -8.09 -2.18
N LEU A 52 2.27 -8.76 -3.08
CA LEU A 52 3.41 -8.18 -3.78
C LEU A 52 2.98 -6.97 -4.63
N ARG A 53 1.88 -7.10 -5.38
CA ARG A 53 1.32 -5.98 -6.17
C ARG A 53 0.97 -4.77 -5.29
N LEU A 54 0.34 -4.98 -4.13
CA LEU A 54 0.04 -3.89 -3.20
C LEU A 54 1.30 -3.27 -2.62
N LYS A 55 2.35 -4.07 -2.34
CA LYS A 55 3.64 -3.57 -1.87
C LYS A 55 4.30 -2.66 -2.91
N ASP A 56 4.29 -3.06 -4.18
CA ASP A 56 4.86 -2.25 -5.28
C ASP A 56 4.06 -0.96 -5.50
N GLU A 57 2.74 -1.04 -5.43
CA GLU A 57 1.87 0.14 -5.52
C GLU A 57 2.14 1.13 -4.37
N LEU A 58 2.31 0.62 -3.16
CA LEU A 58 2.62 1.40 -1.97
C LEU A 58 3.98 2.09 -2.10
N ALA A 59 5.01 1.38 -2.55
CA ALA A 59 6.33 1.95 -2.83
C ALA A 59 6.26 3.08 -3.87
N ARG A 60 5.52 2.87 -4.97
CA ARG A 60 5.32 3.91 -5.99
C ARG A 60 4.65 5.15 -5.41
N ARG A 61 3.55 4.99 -4.66
CA ARG A 61 2.79 6.10 -4.07
C ARG A 61 3.62 6.86 -3.03
N GLN A 62 4.40 6.16 -2.20
CA GLN A 62 5.32 6.78 -1.26
C GLN A 62 6.41 7.59 -1.96
N GLY A 63 6.92 7.10 -3.09
CA GLY A 63 7.86 7.83 -3.95
C GLY A 63 7.26 9.16 -4.42
N VAL A 64 6.01 9.13 -4.92
CA VAL A 64 5.28 10.33 -5.35
C VAL A 64 5.00 11.28 -4.18
N LEU A 65 4.58 10.78 -3.01
CA LEU A 65 4.35 11.64 -1.85
C LEU A 65 5.66 12.33 -1.40
N ARG A 66 6.79 11.63 -1.47
CA ARG A 66 8.12 12.18 -1.14
C ARG A 66 8.56 13.27 -2.12
N THR A 67 8.22 13.16 -3.40
CA THR A 67 8.53 14.23 -4.37
C THR A 67 7.61 15.43 -4.18
N LEU A 68 6.30 15.21 -3.98
CA LEU A 68 5.34 16.27 -3.70
C LEU A 68 5.69 17.04 -2.42
N SER A 69 6.07 16.34 -1.34
CA SER A 69 6.46 16.97 -0.08
C SER A 69 7.74 17.81 -0.18
N ARG A 70 8.67 17.43 -1.07
CA ARG A 70 9.89 18.20 -1.32
C ARG A 70 9.60 19.48 -2.10
N LEU A 71 8.76 19.37 -3.13
CA LEU A 71 8.33 20.52 -3.93
C LEU A 71 7.59 21.55 -3.07
N SER A 72 6.75 21.11 -2.12
CA SER A 72 6.05 22.02 -1.21
C SER A 72 6.95 22.70 -0.17
N ALA A 73 8.12 22.13 0.16
CA ALA A 73 9.03 22.69 1.16
C ALA A 73 10.04 23.69 0.58
N ALA A 74 10.22 23.71 -0.74
CA ALA A 74 11.15 24.58 -1.45
C ALA A 74 10.52 25.92 -1.92
N SER A 75 9.28 26.21 -1.52
CA SER A 75 8.48 27.39 -1.90
C SER A 75 8.03 28.20 -0.68
#